data_AF-A0A9E2KTK5-F1
#
_entry.id   AF-A0A9E2KTK5-F1
#
_cell.length_a   1.000
_cell.length_b   1.000
_cell.length_c   1.000
_cell.angle_alpha   90.00
_cell.angle_beta   90.00
_cell.angle_gamma   90.00
#
_symmetry.space_group_name_H-M   'P 1'
#
loop_
_entity.id
_entity.type
_entity.pdbx_description
1 polymer ?
#
loop_
_entity_poly.entity_id
_entity_poly.type
_entity_poly.pdbx_seq_one_letter_code
_entity_poly.pdbx_strand_id
1 'polypeptide(L)'
;MVSLQGVPGMLPPILNIVLVGYFLITAYSDFKWTIQNGISRKTLWWGRLIALFLSSCGIWIVNELLGLFNHPLQGWGTMGMQFLLLLNGALTAMMIGNGFGLLNRTWKWIVGIGLPILFILLLALFAQMVVSLSPSVDYANWFGPHSILVTILSSSVTWWIVWGIYVIIVLLLAKLFNDRMQLRRD
;
A
#
# COMPACT_ATOMS: atom_id res chain seq x y z
N MET A 1 -16.57 17.22 -34.42
CA MET A 1 -16.19 16.81 -33.06
C MET A 1 -15.48 15.47 -33.18
N VAL A 2 -14.14 15.49 -33.20
CA VAL A 2 -13.35 14.25 -33.31
C VAL A 2 -13.43 13.55 -31.96
N SER A 3 -14.00 12.35 -31.96
CA SER A 3 -14.08 11.47 -30.81
C SER A 3 -12.68 11.19 -30.28
N LEU A 4 -12.34 11.73 -29.12
CA LEU A 4 -11.16 11.40 -28.31
C LEU A 4 -11.27 9.99 -27.70
N GLN A 5 -11.67 9.00 -28.49
CA GLN A 5 -11.80 7.58 -28.12
C GLN A 5 -10.45 6.83 -28.06
N GLY A 6 -9.33 7.57 -28.09
CA GLY A 6 -7.99 6.99 -28.27
C GLY A 6 -7.25 6.63 -26.99
N VAL A 7 -7.71 7.03 -25.81
CA VAL A 7 -7.03 6.63 -24.56
C VAL A 7 -7.54 5.26 -24.13
N PRO A 8 -6.67 4.24 -24.04
CA PRO A 8 -7.08 2.94 -23.52
C PRO A 8 -7.52 3.11 -22.06
N GLY A 9 -8.75 2.70 -21.72
CA GLY A 9 -9.22 2.68 -20.33
C GLY A 9 -8.36 1.85 -19.37
N MET A 10 -7.42 1.07 -19.92
CA MET A 10 -6.40 0.31 -19.18
C MET A 10 -5.23 1.17 -18.67
N LEU A 11 -5.08 2.42 -19.12
CA LEU A 11 -3.91 3.23 -18.79
C LEU A 11 -3.84 3.63 -17.29
N PRO A 12 -4.93 4.10 -16.65
CA PRO A 12 -4.91 4.40 -15.22
C PRO A 12 -4.53 3.22 -14.30
N PRO A 13 -5.11 2.01 -14.45
CA PRO A 13 -4.68 0.88 -13.61
C PRO A 13 -3.25 0.45 -13.89
N ILE A 14 -2.76 0.54 -15.14
CA ILE A 14 -1.36 0.25 -15.46
C ILE A 14 -0.43 1.22 -14.74
N LEU A 15 -0.70 2.53 -14.76
CA LEU A 15 0.12 3.52 -14.06
C LEU A 15 0.20 3.25 -12.55
N ASN A 16 -0.94 2.91 -11.93
CA ASN A 16 -0.99 2.56 -10.51
C ASN A 16 -0.17 1.30 -10.20
N ILE A 17 -0.26 0.27 -11.04
CA ILE A 17 0.53 -0.97 -10.90
C ILE A 17 2.02 -0.67 -11.06
N VAL A 18 2.40 0.15 -12.04
CA VAL A 18 3.79 0.54 -12.28
C VAL A 18 4.37 1.28 -11.07
N LEU A 19 3.61 2.21 -10.48
CA LEU A 19 4.02 2.93 -9.27
C LEU A 19 4.29 1.96 -8.11
N VAL A 20 3.33 1.09 -7.81
CA VAL A 20 3.42 0.11 -6.74
C VAL A 20 4.58 -0.85 -6.99
N GLY A 21 4.71 -1.36 -8.23
CA GLY A 21 5.77 -2.26 -8.64
C GLY A 21 7.16 -1.64 -8.52
N TYR A 22 7.31 -0.36 -8.89
CA TYR A 22 8.56 0.37 -8.73
C TYR A 22 9.03 0.36 -7.27
N PHE A 23 8.20 0.85 -6.35
CA PHE A 23 8.58 0.93 -4.93
C PHE A 23 8.77 -0.43 -4.25
N LEU A 24 8.10 -1.48 -4.76
CA LEU A 24 8.24 -2.84 -4.27
C LEU A 24 9.58 -3.49 -4.69
N ILE A 25 10.04 -3.24 -5.92
CA ILE A 25 11.16 -3.97 -6.53
C ILE A 25 12.50 -3.23 -6.37
N THR A 26 12.52 -1.90 -6.56
CA THR A 26 13.77 -1.13 -6.70
C THR A 26 14.42 -0.76 -5.37
N ALA A 27 13.79 -1.07 -4.23
CA ALA A 27 14.26 -0.65 -2.91
C ALA A 27 15.75 -0.96 -2.63
N TYR A 28 16.22 -2.16 -3.02
CA TYR A 28 17.62 -2.56 -2.82
C TYR A 28 18.57 -1.99 -3.88
N SER A 29 18.14 -1.90 -5.14
CA SER A 29 18.98 -1.32 -6.21
C SER A 29 19.27 0.15 -5.94
N ASP A 30 18.24 0.89 -5.51
CA ASP A 30 18.35 2.31 -5.20
C ASP A 30 19.26 2.52 -3.98
N PHE A 31 19.12 1.67 -2.96
CA PHE A 31 20.04 1.65 -1.81
C PHE A 31 21.49 1.38 -2.23
N LYS A 32 21.73 0.32 -3.02
CA LYS A 32 23.06 -0.07 -3.48
C LYS A 32 23.73 1.06 -4.25
N TRP A 33 23.04 1.63 -5.24
CA TRP A 33 23.56 2.71 -6.06
C TRP A 33 23.86 3.97 -5.24
N THR A 34 22.97 4.31 -4.31
CA THR A 34 23.11 5.51 -3.47
C THR A 34 24.31 5.42 -2.52
N ILE A 35 24.51 4.26 -1.89
CA ILE A 35 25.66 4.03 -1.00
C ILE A 35 26.97 3.94 -1.80
N GLN A 36 26.96 3.34 -3.00
CA GLN A 36 28.14 3.30 -3.87
C GLN A 36 28.59 4.70 -4.32
N ASN A 37 27.64 5.64 -4.49
CA ASN A 37 27.93 7.04 -4.80
C ASN A 37 28.25 7.90 -3.57
N GLY A 38 28.42 7.30 -2.38
CA GLY A 38 28.80 8.02 -1.15
C GLY A 38 27.68 8.88 -0.53
N ILE A 39 26.43 8.70 -0.94
CA ILE A 39 25.29 9.47 -0.42
C ILE A 39 24.84 8.88 0.92
N SER A 40 24.48 9.76 1.87
CA SER A 40 24.04 9.34 3.20
C SER A 40 22.69 8.60 3.19
N ARG A 41 22.50 7.67 4.15
CA ARG A 41 21.22 6.94 4.33
C ARG A 41 20.05 7.86 4.66
N LYS A 42 20.29 8.95 5.38
CA LYS A 42 19.27 9.96 5.69
C LYS A 42 18.79 10.66 4.42
N THR A 43 19.71 11.02 3.53
CA THR A 43 19.38 11.62 2.24
C THR A 43 18.62 10.64 1.35
N LEU A 44 19.00 9.36 1.33
CA LEU A 44 18.27 8.30 0.62
C LEU A 44 16.81 8.21 1.09
N TRP A 45 16.59 8.17 2.41
CA TRP A 45 15.25 8.06 2.98
C TRP A 45 14.35 9.22 2.55
N TRP A 46 14.82 10.46 2.71
CA TRP A 46 14.07 11.64 2.29
C TRP A 46 13.86 11.68 0.77
N GLY A 47 14.88 11.32 -0.01
CA GLY A 47 14.76 11.24 -1.47
C GLY A 47 13.68 10.27 -1.91
N ARG A 48 13.58 9.10 -1.26
CA ARG A 48 12.54 8.11 -1.57
C ARG A 48 11.15 8.54 -1.14
N LEU A 49 11.00 9.22 0.00
CA LEU A 49 9.71 9.80 0.40
C LEU A 49 9.25 10.89 -0.58
N ILE A 50 10.16 11.77 -1.00
CA ILE A 50 9.86 12.82 -1.97
C ILE A 50 9.51 12.19 -3.32
N ALA A 51 10.28 11.20 -3.79
CA ALA A 51 9.99 10.47 -5.02
C ALA A 51 8.61 9.79 -4.95
N LEU A 52 8.27 9.16 -3.82
CA LEU A 52 6.96 8.53 -3.61
C LEU A 52 5.84 9.54 -3.68
N PHE A 53 5.98 10.66 -2.99
CA PHE A 53 4.97 11.71 -3.01
C PHE A 53 4.80 12.31 -4.42
N LEU A 54 5.89 12.72 -5.07
CA LEU A 54 5.86 13.34 -6.39
C LEU A 54 5.32 12.39 -7.47
N SER A 55 5.74 11.12 -7.47
CA SER A 55 5.25 10.13 -8.43
C SER A 55 3.77 9.81 -8.20
N SER A 56 3.33 9.70 -6.93
CA SER A 56 1.91 9.53 -6.61
C SER A 56 1.08 10.74 -7.05
N CYS A 57 1.56 11.96 -6.82
CA CYS A 57 0.90 13.19 -7.29
C CYS A 57 0.82 13.23 -8.82
N GLY A 58 1.91 12.93 -9.52
CA GLY A 58 1.95 12.92 -10.98
C GLY A 58 0.97 11.92 -11.58
N ILE A 59 0.95 10.69 -11.06
CA ILE A 59 0.03 9.65 -11.53
C ILE A 59 -1.41 9.97 -11.17
N TRP A 60 -1.67 10.51 -9.99
CA TRP A 60 -3.01 10.95 -9.62
C TRP A 60 -3.54 12.06 -10.54
N ILE A 61 -2.74 13.09 -10.82
CA ILE A 61 -3.12 14.16 -11.75
C ILE A 61 -3.43 13.58 -13.14
N VAL A 62 -2.57 12.70 -13.65
CA VAL A 62 -2.79 12.05 -14.94
C VAL A 62 -4.09 11.24 -14.92
N ASN A 63 -4.35 10.47 -13.86
CA ASN A 63 -5.56 9.67 -13.74
C ASN A 63 -6.83 10.54 -13.70
N GLU A 64 -6.83 11.65 -12.97
CA GLU A 64 -7.98 12.57 -12.94
C GLU A 64 -8.21 13.22 -14.30
N LEU A 65 -7.14 13.64 -14.98
CA LEU A 65 -7.23 14.20 -16.34
C LEU A 65 -7.75 13.17 -17.35
N LEU A 66 -7.36 11.90 -17.20
CA LEU A 66 -7.88 10.82 -18.05
C LEU A 66 -9.33 10.45 -17.69
N GLY A 67 -9.70 10.58 -16.42
CA GLY A 67 -11.07 10.39 -15.94
C GLY A 67 -12.05 11.38 -16.57
N LEU A 68 -11.61 12.60 -16.85
CA LEU A 68 -12.42 13.64 -17.50
C LEU A 68 -12.98 13.26 -18.87
N PHE A 69 -12.36 12.30 -19.57
CA PHE A 69 -12.88 11.78 -20.83
C PHE A 69 -14.12 10.89 -20.65
N ASN A 70 -14.29 10.31 -19.46
CA ASN A 70 -15.33 9.31 -19.18
C ASN A 70 -16.39 9.81 -18.19
N HIS A 71 -16.02 10.71 -17.27
CA HIS A 71 -16.93 11.26 -16.28
C HIS A 71 -16.53 12.71 -15.93
N PRO A 72 -17.47 13.57 -15.48
CA PRO A 72 -17.12 14.90 -14.98
C PRO A 72 -16.17 14.83 -13.78
N LEU A 73 -15.54 15.97 -13.44
CA LEU A 73 -14.71 16.08 -12.24
C LEU A 73 -15.52 15.62 -11.02
N GLN A 74 -14.92 14.72 -10.27
CA GLN A 74 -15.53 14.23 -9.04
C GLN A 74 -15.41 15.30 -7.94
N GLY A 75 -16.17 15.14 -6.85
CA GLY A 75 -16.06 16.05 -5.71
C GLY A 75 -14.67 15.99 -5.07
N TRP A 76 -14.19 17.11 -4.52
CA TRP A 76 -12.88 17.20 -3.86
C TRP A 76 -12.63 16.11 -2.81
N GLY A 77 -13.67 15.68 -2.10
CA GLY A 77 -13.58 14.61 -1.12
C GLY A 77 -13.26 13.24 -1.73
N THR A 78 -13.85 12.89 -2.88
CA THR A 78 -13.60 11.60 -3.53
C THR A 78 -12.24 11.59 -4.21
N MET A 79 -11.86 12.68 -4.88
CA MET A 79 -10.52 12.83 -5.48
C MET A 79 -9.42 12.73 -4.41
N GLY A 80 -9.62 13.41 -3.27
CA GLY A 80 -8.72 13.31 -2.12
C GLY A 80 -8.61 11.88 -1.58
N MET A 81 -9.72 11.16 -1.45
CA MET A 81 -9.70 9.76 -1.01
C MET A 81 -8.96 8.86 -2.01
N GLN A 82 -9.14 9.05 -3.31
CA GLN A 82 -8.42 8.29 -4.34
C GLN A 82 -6.92 8.55 -4.29
N PHE A 83 -6.50 9.80 -4.10
CA PHE A 83 -5.10 10.15 -3.89
C PHE A 83 -4.54 9.48 -2.63
N LEU A 84 -5.26 9.53 -1.51
CA LEU A 84 -4.83 8.88 -0.27
C LEU A 84 -4.72 7.36 -0.42
N LEU A 85 -5.63 6.71 -1.15
CA LEU A 85 -5.55 5.29 -1.45
C LEU A 85 -4.31 4.94 -2.29
N LEU A 86 -4.03 5.74 -3.33
CA LEU A 86 -2.83 5.57 -4.15
C LEU A 86 -1.55 5.73 -3.34
N LEU A 87 -1.48 6.82 -2.54
CA LEU A 87 -0.34 7.11 -1.67
C LEU A 87 -0.14 5.99 -0.66
N ASN A 88 -1.22 5.49 -0.07
CA ASN A 88 -1.17 4.40 0.91
C ASN A 88 -0.70 3.08 0.29
N GLY A 89 -1.15 2.76 -0.92
CA GLY A 89 -0.70 1.61 -1.70
C GLY A 89 0.80 1.70 -2.01
N ALA A 90 1.27 2.85 -2.51
CA ALA A 90 2.68 3.09 -2.80
C ALA A 90 3.55 3.02 -1.53
N LEU A 91 3.08 3.58 -0.41
CA LEU A 91 3.78 3.56 0.87
C LEU A 91 3.91 2.14 1.44
N THR A 92 2.84 1.36 1.35
CA THR A 92 2.83 -0.05 1.73
C THR A 92 3.81 -0.85 0.86
N ALA A 93 3.82 -0.60 -0.45
CA ALA A 93 4.76 -1.21 -1.38
C ALA A 93 6.22 -0.86 -1.07
N MET A 94 6.48 0.40 -0.71
CA MET A 94 7.82 0.85 -0.28
C MET A 94 8.26 0.14 1.01
N MET A 95 7.37 0.00 1.99
CA MET A 95 7.66 -0.74 3.22
C MET A 95 7.99 -2.20 2.92
N ILE A 96 7.15 -2.88 2.13
CA ILE A 96 7.36 -4.28 1.73
C ILE A 96 8.66 -4.42 0.92
N GLY A 97 8.91 -3.53 -0.03
CA GLY A 97 10.14 -3.51 -0.83
C GLY A 97 11.38 -3.33 0.03
N ASN A 98 11.33 -2.47 1.05
CA ASN A 98 12.42 -2.34 2.03
C ASN A 98 12.62 -3.63 2.83
N GLY A 99 11.52 -4.26 3.26
CA GLY A 99 11.56 -5.57 3.92
C GLY A 99 12.21 -6.63 3.04
N PHE A 100 11.83 -6.71 1.76
CA PHE A 100 12.48 -7.60 0.80
C PHE A 100 13.95 -7.25 0.59
N GLY A 101 14.33 -5.98 0.62
CA GLY A 101 15.73 -5.54 0.53
C GLY A 101 16.64 -6.16 1.60
N LEU A 102 16.09 -6.49 2.78
CA LEU A 102 16.81 -7.16 3.86
C LEU A 102 17.03 -8.66 3.61
N LEU A 103 16.19 -9.29 2.80
CA LEU A 103 16.23 -10.74 2.58
C LEU A 103 17.23 -11.15 1.48
N ASN A 104 17.87 -12.30 1.68
CA ASN A 104 18.72 -12.90 0.64
C ASN A 104 17.90 -13.37 -0.57
N ARG A 105 18.55 -13.53 -1.72
CA ARG A 105 17.88 -13.82 -3.01
C ARG A 105 16.94 -15.03 -2.93
N THR A 106 17.31 -16.06 -2.18
CA THR A 106 16.49 -17.28 -1.94
C THR A 106 15.32 -17.01 -0.99
N TRP A 107 15.55 -16.29 0.10
CA TRP A 107 14.53 -15.96 1.10
C TRP A 107 13.46 -15.00 0.58
N LYS A 108 13.77 -14.16 -0.41
CA LYS A 108 12.78 -13.29 -1.07
C LYS A 108 11.63 -14.10 -1.69
N TRP A 109 11.94 -15.21 -2.36
CA TRP A 109 10.94 -16.08 -2.98
C TRP A 109 10.10 -16.81 -1.92
N ILE A 110 10.77 -17.34 -0.89
CA ILE A 110 10.11 -18.08 0.19
C ILE A 110 9.16 -17.17 0.97
N VAL A 111 9.60 -15.97 1.37
CA VAL A 111 8.76 -15.02 2.10
C VAL A 111 7.70 -14.41 1.18
N GLY A 112 8.06 -14.08 -0.07
CA GLY A 112 7.14 -13.45 -1.01
C GLY A 112 5.96 -14.34 -1.43
N ILE A 113 6.15 -15.66 -1.49
CA ILE A 113 5.10 -16.62 -1.82
C ILE A 113 4.50 -17.26 -0.56
N GLY A 114 5.35 -17.64 0.39
CA GLY A 114 4.93 -18.36 1.60
C GLY A 114 4.11 -17.49 2.56
N LEU A 115 4.47 -16.21 2.74
CA LEU A 115 3.76 -15.33 3.66
C LEU A 115 2.30 -15.06 3.22
N PRO A 116 2.01 -14.73 1.94
CA PRO A 116 0.62 -14.60 1.47
C PRO A 116 -0.19 -15.88 1.63
N ILE A 117 0.39 -17.04 1.31
CA ILE A 117 -0.30 -18.34 1.44
C ILE A 117 -0.64 -18.62 2.91
N LEU A 118 0.32 -18.45 3.81
CA LEU A 118 0.09 -18.62 5.25
C LEU A 118 -0.94 -17.63 5.78
N PHE A 119 -0.93 -16.38 5.31
CA PHE A 119 -1.92 -15.39 5.70
C PHE A 119 -3.34 -15.78 5.26
N ILE A 120 -3.52 -16.26 4.04
CA ILE A 120 -4.82 -16.76 3.55
C ILE A 120 -5.29 -17.96 4.38
N LEU A 121 -4.39 -18.91 4.66
CA LEU A 121 -4.72 -20.06 5.50
C LEU A 121 -5.11 -19.64 6.91
N LEU A 122 -4.41 -18.67 7.50
CA LEU A 122 -4.71 -18.16 8.83
C LEU A 122 -6.07 -17.43 8.85
N LEU A 123 -6.38 -16.64 7.82
CA LEU A 123 -7.71 -16.04 7.65
C LEU A 123 -8.81 -17.11 7.52
N ALA A 124 -8.56 -18.18 6.76
CA ALA A 124 -9.51 -19.28 6.61
C ALA A 124 -9.72 -20.03 7.94
N LEU A 125 -8.65 -20.31 8.68
CA LEU A 125 -8.72 -20.93 10.01
C LEU A 125 -9.40 -20.02 11.03
N PHE A 126 -9.16 -18.72 10.97
CA PHE A 126 -9.83 -17.73 11.82
C PHE A 126 -11.33 -17.68 11.52
N ALA A 127 -11.71 -17.66 10.23
CA ALA A 127 -13.12 -17.73 9.83
C ALA A 127 -13.78 -19.03 10.31
N GLN A 128 -13.09 -20.17 10.18
CA GLN A 128 -13.57 -21.45 10.72
C GLN A 128 -13.67 -21.44 12.25
N MET A 129 -12.71 -20.83 12.95
CA MET A 129 -12.76 -20.67 14.41
C MET A 129 -14.00 -19.89 14.83
N VAL A 130 -14.27 -18.74 14.20
CA VAL A 130 -15.47 -17.93 14.46
C VAL A 130 -16.75 -18.75 14.22
N VAL A 131 -16.80 -19.53 13.13
CA VAL A 131 -17.94 -20.41 12.81
C VAL A 131 -18.01 -21.64 13.73
N SER A 132 -16.92 -22.11 14.32
CA SER A 132 -16.92 -23.29 15.21
C SER A 132 -17.27 -22.97 16.66
N LEU A 133 -17.06 -21.72 17.09
CA LEU A 133 -17.50 -21.20 18.40
C LEU A 133 -19.02 -20.87 18.43
N SER A 134 -19.73 -21.22 17.36
CA SER A 134 -21.17 -21.01 17.10
C SER A 134 -22.24 -21.58 18.01
N PRO A 135 -22.08 -22.61 18.87
CA PRO A 135 -23.29 -23.31 19.30
C PRO A 135 -24.18 -22.51 20.26
N SER A 136 -23.73 -21.36 20.78
CA SER A 136 -24.50 -20.60 21.78
C SER A 136 -24.21 -19.10 21.88
N VAL A 137 -23.52 -18.50 20.91
CA VAL A 137 -23.23 -17.06 20.92
C VAL A 137 -24.29 -16.34 20.10
N ASP A 138 -25.00 -15.43 20.74
CA ASP A 138 -26.04 -14.59 20.16
C ASP A 138 -25.44 -13.66 19.09
N TYR A 139 -25.31 -14.19 17.87
CA TYR A 139 -24.64 -13.57 16.71
C TYR A 139 -25.10 -12.14 16.42
N ALA A 140 -26.34 -11.81 16.79
CA ALA A 140 -26.95 -10.51 16.59
C ALA A 140 -26.27 -9.39 17.41
N ASN A 141 -25.68 -9.69 18.57
CA ASN A 141 -25.15 -8.65 19.48
C ASN A 141 -23.68 -8.29 19.24
N TRP A 142 -22.86 -9.21 18.72
CA TRP A 142 -21.42 -8.97 18.47
C TRP A 142 -21.08 -8.67 17.00
N PHE A 143 -21.81 -9.25 16.04
CA PHE A 143 -21.58 -9.07 14.60
C PHE A 143 -22.85 -8.70 13.82
N GLY A 144 -23.94 -8.36 14.52
CA GLY A 144 -25.16 -7.87 13.89
C GLY A 144 -25.08 -6.38 13.49
N PRO A 145 -26.06 -5.90 12.70
CA PRO A 145 -26.13 -4.50 12.22
C PRO A 145 -26.12 -3.45 13.35
N HIS A 146 -26.45 -3.86 14.57
CA HIS A 146 -26.54 -3.02 15.77
C HIS A 146 -25.45 -3.30 16.81
N SER A 147 -24.42 -4.07 16.47
CA SER A 147 -23.30 -4.30 17.38
C SER A 147 -22.49 -3.02 17.60
N ILE A 148 -21.96 -2.85 18.81
CA ILE A 148 -21.10 -1.71 19.17
C ILE A 148 -19.85 -1.67 18.29
N LEU A 149 -19.30 -2.84 17.93
CA LEU A 149 -18.18 -2.95 17.01
C LEU A 149 -18.53 -2.46 15.60
N VAL A 150 -19.66 -2.87 15.03
CA VAL A 150 -20.11 -2.38 13.71
C VAL A 150 -20.36 -0.88 13.76
N THR A 151 -20.97 -0.37 14.82
CA THR A 151 -21.27 1.06 14.99
C THR A 151 -20.00 1.91 15.13
N ILE A 152 -19.00 1.42 15.88
CA ILE A 152 -17.70 2.08 16.02
C ILE A 152 -16.91 1.99 14.70
N LEU A 153 -16.89 0.83 14.03
CA LEU A 153 -16.15 0.64 12.78
C LEU A 153 -16.81 1.34 11.58
N SER A 154 -18.13 1.56 11.61
CA SER A 154 -18.87 2.30 10.58
C SER A 154 -18.80 3.83 10.75
N SER A 155 -18.25 4.32 11.87
CA SER A 155 -18.08 5.76 12.09
C SER A 155 -16.97 6.31 11.19
N SER A 156 -17.29 7.42 10.50
CA SER A 156 -16.34 8.15 9.65
C SER A 156 -15.06 8.56 10.40
N VAL A 157 -15.18 8.88 11.70
CA VAL A 157 -14.04 9.28 12.53
C VAL A 157 -13.09 8.11 12.80
N THR A 158 -13.63 6.92 13.05
CA THR A 158 -12.84 5.71 13.32
C THR A 158 -11.96 5.35 12.13
N TRP A 159 -12.47 5.52 10.90
CA TRP A 159 -11.69 5.30 9.68
C TRP A 159 -10.42 6.16 9.64
N TRP A 160 -10.53 7.46 9.96
CA TRP A 160 -9.38 8.37 9.96
C TRP A 160 -8.36 8.04 11.05
N ILE A 161 -8.82 7.62 12.23
CA ILE A 161 -7.94 7.20 13.33
C ILE A 161 -7.16 5.93 12.93
N VAL A 162 -7.87 4.91 12.43
CA VAL A 162 -7.25 3.65 11.98
C VAL A 162 -6.26 3.92 10.84
N TRP A 163 -6.64 4.75 9.87
CA TRP A 163 -5.76 5.14 8.78
C TRP A 163 -4.51 5.88 9.27
N GLY A 164 -4.64 6.82 10.22
CA GLY A 164 -3.50 7.53 10.80
C GLY A 164 -2.52 6.59 11.53
N ILE A 165 -3.05 5.68 12.35
CA ILE A 165 -2.25 4.65 13.03
C ILE A 165 -1.54 3.76 11.99
N TYR A 166 -2.26 3.32 10.95
CA TYR A 166 -1.69 2.51 9.88
C TYR A 166 -0.51 3.21 9.20
N VAL A 167 -0.68 4.47 8.78
CA VAL A 167 0.38 5.24 8.11
C VAL A 167 1.61 5.39 9.00
N ILE A 168 1.42 5.66 10.30
CA ILE A 168 2.52 5.77 11.26
C ILE A 168 3.30 4.45 11.34
N ILE A 169 2.60 3.32 11.50
CA ILE A 169 3.23 2.00 11.60
C ILE A 169 4.02 1.70 10.32
N VAL A 170 3.42 1.90 9.15
CA VAL A 170 4.06 1.62 7.86
C VAL A 170 5.29 2.50 7.66
N LEU A 171 5.23 3.79 8.00
CA LEU A 171 6.40 4.69 7.91
C LEU A 171 7.53 4.27 8.84
N LEU A 172 7.20 3.90 10.09
CA LEU A 172 8.20 3.44 11.07
C LEU A 172 8.86 2.15 10.62
N LEU A 173 8.09 1.18 10.14
CA LEU A 173 8.62 -0.07 9.59
C LEU A 173 9.46 0.17 8.33
N ALA A 174 8.97 0.99 7.39
CA ALA A 174 9.69 1.34 6.18
C ALA A 174 11.04 1.98 6.48
N LYS A 175 11.09 2.88 7.46
CA LYS A 175 12.32 3.52 7.93
C LYS A 175 13.25 2.52 8.62
N LEU A 176 12.73 1.73 9.56
CA LEU A 176 13.50 0.71 10.27
C LEU A 176 14.16 -0.26 9.29
N PHE A 177 13.41 -0.74 8.30
CA PHE A 177 13.95 -1.62 7.28
C PHE A 177 15.01 -0.92 6.42
N ASN A 178 14.78 0.34 6.04
CA ASN A 178 15.76 1.13 5.30
C ASN A 178 17.09 1.29 6.06
N ASP A 179 17.01 1.59 7.37
CA ASP A 179 18.20 1.79 8.20
C ASP A 179 18.95 0.47 8.46
N ARG A 180 18.25 -0.66 8.43
CA ARG A 180 18.84 -2.00 8.60
C ARG A 180 19.41 -2.59 7.31
N MET A 181 19.17 -2.00 6.13
CA MET A 181 19.76 -2.47 4.88
C MET A 181 21.29 -2.41 4.93
N GLN A 182 21.94 -3.45 4.43
CA GLN A 182 23.39 -3.59 4.38
C GLN A 182 23.84 -3.89 2.96
N LEU A 183 25.01 -3.36 2.60
CA LEU A 183 25.62 -3.68 1.32
C LEU A 183 26.09 -5.13 1.37
N ARG A 184 25.52 -5.98 0.52
CA ARG A 184 26.01 -7.36 0.38
C ARG A 184 27.28 -7.33 -0.44
N ARG A 185 28.30 -8.07 0.01
CA ARG A 185 29.36 -8.56 -0.88
C ARG A 185 28.72 -9.68 -1.71
N ASP A 186 27.98 -9.28 -2.74
CA ASP A 186 27.58 -10.18 -3.82
C ASP A 186 28.74 -10.30 -4.81
#